data_AF-A0A9W8PYG9-F1
#
_entry.id   AF-A0A9W8PYG9-F1
#
_cell.length_a   1.000
_cell.length_b   1.000
_cell.length_c   1.000
_cell.angle_alpha   90.00
_cell.angle_beta   90.00
_cell.angle_gamma   90.00
#
_symmetry.space_group_name_H-M   'P 1'
#
loop_
_entity.id
_entity.type
_entity.pdbx_description
1 polymer ?
#
loop_
_entity_poly.entity_id
_entity_poly.type
_entity_poly.pdbx_seq_one_letter_code
_entity_poly.pdbx_strand_id
1 'polypeptide(L)'
;MLVELKNGETLNGHLVSCDTWMNLTLKEVVQTSPIKYLRVPDEIIDQVSESQKGQQGGFRGGRGGSRGDHSGRGGDRGRGRGGRGRGRGRGQ
;
A
#
# COMPACT_ATOMS: atom_id res chain seq x y z
N MET A 1 -14.08 27.64 -11.75
CA MET A 1 -13.68 28.44 -12.92
C MET A 1 -12.17 28.46 -12.94
N LEU A 2 -11.58 28.05 -14.06
CA LEU A 2 -10.14 28.09 -14.28
C LEU A 2 -9.79 29.41 -14.97
N VAL A 3 -8.82 30.14 -14.44
CA VAL A 3 -8.32 31.40 -14.99
C VAL A 3 -6.81 31.30 -15.12
N GLU A 4 -6.32 31.48 -16.34
CA GLU A 4 -4.89 31.63 -16.60
C GLU A 4 -4.54 33.11 -16.65
N LEU A 5 -3.60 33.53 -15.82
CA LEU A 5 -3.12 34.89 -15.75
C LEU A 5 -2.02 35.11 -16.80
N LYS A 6 -1.78 36.38 -17.17
CA LYS A 6 -0.76 36.74 -18.17
C LYS A 6 0.67 36.32 -17.79
N ASN A 7 0.93 36.07 -16.50
CA ASN A 7 2.21 35.56 -16.00
C ASN A 7 2.32 34.02 -16.11
N GLY A 8 1.29 33.33 -16.63
CA GLY A 8 1.24 31.87 -16.77
C GLY A 8 0.75 31.12 -15.52
N GLU A 9 0.38 31.82 -14.45
CA GLU A 9 -0.22 31.19 -13.28
C GLU A 9 -1.67 30.81 -13.56
N THR A 10 -2.05 29.61 -13.14
CA THR A 10 -3.44 29.13 -13.25
C THR A 10 -4.11 29.12 -11.89
N LEU A 11 -5.25 29.81 -11.78
CA LEU A 11 -6.09 29.86 -10.60
C LEU A 11 -7.38 29.09 -10.86
N ASN A 12 -7.80 28.28 -9.90
CA ASN A 12 -9.11 27.65 -9.92
C ASN A 12 -9.94 28.14 -8.72
N GLY A 13 -11.17 28.58 -8.96
CA GLY A 13 -12.05 29.04 -7.89
C GLY A 13 -13.51 29.19 -8.33
N HIS A 14 -14.41 29.44 -7.37
CA HIS A 14 -15.82 29.66 -7.65
C HIS A 14 -16.07 31.13 -8.02
N LEU A 15 -16.63 31.39 -9.20
CA LEU A 15 -16.96 32.74 -9.63
C LEU A 15 -18.11 33.30 -8.79
N VAL A 16 -17.89 34.47 -8.18
CA VAL A 16 -18.87 35.17 -7.35
C VAL A 16 -19.48 36.35 -8.10
N SER A 17 -18.65 37.11 -8.80
CA SER A 17 -19.08 38.27 -9.57
C SER A 17 -18.14 38.52 -10.75
N CYS A 18 -18.71 39.07 -11.82
CA CYS A 18 -18.00 39.56 -12.99
C CYS A 18 -18.63 40.91 -13.36
N ASP A 19 -17.82 41.94 -13.60
CA ASP A 19 -18.31 43.23 -14.08
C ASP A 19 -18.19 43.35 -15.62
N THR A 20 -18.63 44.48 -16.18
CA THR A 20 -18.59 44.73 -17.63
C THR A 20 -17.18 44.78 -18.21
N TRP A 21 -16.15 44.96 -17.37
CA TRP A 21 -14.74 44.99 -17.77
C TRP A 21 -14.02 43.66 -17.51
N MET A 22 -14.76 42.60 -17.13
CA MET A 22 -14.22 41.29 -16.76
C MET A 22 -13.34 41.29 -15.51
N ASN A 23 -13.51 42.23 -14.58
CA ASN A 23 -12.94 42.06 -13.25
C ASN A 23 -13.67 40.90 -12.56
N LEU A 24 -12.92 39.89 -12.15
CA LEU A 24 -13.46 38.65 -11.57
C LEU A 24 -13.22 38.62 -10.06
N THR A 25 -14.29 38.34 -9.30
CA THR A 25 -14.19 38.00 -7.88
C THR A 25 -14.39 36.49 -7.73
N LEU A 26 -13.39 35.79 -7.20
CA LEU A 26 -13.43 34.35 -6.98
C LEU A 26 -13.43 34.03 -5.47
N LYS A 27 -14.14 32.97 -5.08
CA LYS A 27 -14.09 32.37 -3.74
C LYS A 27 -13.37 31.02 -3.79
N GLU A 28 -12.79 30.64 -2.65
CA GLU A 28 -12.12 29.34 -2.46
C GLU A 28 -11.05 29.09 -3.53
N VAL A 29 -10.18 30.09 -3.73
CA VAL A 29 -9.19 30.08 -4.81
C VAL A 29 -8.02 29.17 -4.46
N VAL A 30 -7.72 28.24 -5.37
CA VAL A 30 -6.55 27.37 -5.32
C VAL A 30 -5.63 27.70 -6.49
N GLN A 31 -4.35 27.96 -6.19
CA GLN A 31 -3.33 28.06 -7.22
C GLN A 31 -3.03 26.66 -7.76
N THR A 32 -3.33 26.45 -9.03
CA THR A 32 -2.98 25.21 -9.72
C THR A 32 -1.56 25.39 -10.23
N SER A 33 -0.63 24.56 -9.76
CA SER A 33 0.77 24.67 -10.16
C SER A 33 0.93 24.27 -11.65
N PRO A 34 1.69 25.02 -12.45
CA PRO A 34 1.85 24.75 -13.88
C PRO A 34 2.85 23.61 -14.16
N ILE A 35 3.12 22.73 -13.19
CA ILE A 35 4.13 21.68 -13.32
C ILE A 35 3.60 20.62 -14.30
N LYS A 36 3.88 20.82 -15.58
CA LYS A 36 3.57 19.86 -16.65
C LYS A 36 4.59 18.73 -16.70
N TYR A 37 5.85 19.04 -16.43
CA TYR A 37 6.95 18.08 -16.45
C TYR A 37 7.96 18.40 -15.35
N LEU A 38 8.49 17.35 -14.74
CA LEU A 38 9.67 17.41 -13.89
C LEU A 38 10.76 16.58 -14.55
N ARG A 39 11.92 17.17 -14.76
CA ARG A 39 13.10 16.42 -15.18
C ARG A 39 13.70 15.78 -13.94
N VAL A 40 13.66 14.45 -13.89
CA VAL A 40 14.23 13.67 -12.81
C VAL A 40 15.57 13.10 -13.29
N PRO A 41 16.63 13.07 -12.46
CA PRO A 41 17.86 12.37 -12.80
C PRO A 41 17.60 10.88 -13.07
N ASP A 42 18.33 10.30 -14.03
CA ASP A 42 18.18 8.89 -14.43
C ASP A 42 18.39 7.93 -13.24
N GLU A 43 19.29 8.29 -12.32
CA GLU A 43 19.56 7.53 -11.09
C GLU A 43 18.32 7.28 -10.22
N ILE A 44 17.35 8.20 -10.21
CA ILE A 44 16.12 8.08 -9.42
C ILE A 44 15.10 7.17 -10.14
N ILE A 45 15.13 7.12 -11.47
CA ILE A 45 14.22 6.28 -12.28
C ILE A 45 14.46 4.80 -11.96
N ASP A 46 15.74 4.42 -11.90
CA ASP A 46 16.15 3.05 -11.63
C ASP A 46 15.76 2.62 -10.20
N GLN A 47 16.00 3.47 -9.20
CA GLN A 47 15.67 3.20 -7.79
C GLN A 47 14.17 2.95 -7.53
N VAL A 48 13.28 3.69 -8.20
CA VAL A 48 11.83 3.51 -8.05
C VAL A 48 11.37 2.17 -8.65
N SER A 49 11.97 1.77 -9.76
CA SER A 49 11.61 0.52 -10.47
C SER A 49 11.93 -0.73 -9.65
N GLU A 50 13.03 -0.71 -8.89
CA GLU A 50 13.44 -1.81 -8.01
C GLU A 50 12.62 -1.84 -6.72
N SER A 51 12.31 -0.66 -6.16
CA SER A 51 11.53 -0.52 -4.92
C SER A 51 10.10 -1.05 -5.06
N GLN A 52 9.48 -0.95 -6.25
CA GLN A 52 8.12 -1.45 -6.47
C GLN A 52 8.04 -2.98 -6.61
N LYS A 53 9.12 -3.63 -7.09
CA LYS A 53 9.20 -5.11 -7.23
C LYS A 53 9.45 -5.81 -5.90
N GLY A 54 10.08 -5.14 -4.92
CA GLY A 54 10.31 -5.69 -3.58
C GLY A 54 9.05 -5.81 -2.72
N GLN A 55 8.03 -5.00 -2.98
CA GLN A 55 6.84 -4.93 -2.10
C GLN A 55 5.75 -5.95 -2.46
N GLN A 56 5.76 -6.51 -3.67
CA GLN A 56 4.77 -7.51 -4.10
C GLN A 56 5.14 -8.96 -3.74
N GLY A 57 6.32 -9.18 -3.16
CA GLY A 57 6.80 -10.50 -2.73
C GLY A 57 6.30 -10.97 -1.36
N GLY A 58 5.70 -10.08 -0.56
CA GLY A 58 5.36 -10.37 0.85
C GLY A 58 4.25 -11.39 1.10
N PHE A 59 3.55 -11.89 0.07
CA PHE A 59 2.44 -12.84 0.22
C PHE A 59 2.64 -14.16 -0.55
N ARG A 60 3.85 -14.45 -1.02
CA ARG A 60 4.15 -15.73 -1.68
C ARG A 60 5.44 -16.34 -1.14
N GLY A 61 5.31 -17.15 -0.10
CA GLY A 61 6.36 -18.11 0.25
C GLY A 61 6.55 -18.26 1.75
N GLY A 62 5.73 -19.09 2.38
CA GLY A 62 5.86 -19.32 3.82
C GLY A 62 5.00 -20.47 4.34
N ARG A 63 5.11 -21.67 3.75
CA ARG A 63 4.62 -22.88 4.42
C ARG A 63 5.44 -24.12 4.10
N GLY A 64 6.76 -23.95 4.16
CA GLY A 64 7.71 -25.04 4.39
C GLY A 64 8.59 -24.61 5.54
N GLY A 65 8.54 -25.33 6.67
CA GLY A 65 9.42 -25.05 7.80
C GLY A 65 8.79 -25.37 9.15
N SER A 66 9.14 -26.56 9.64
CA SER A 66 9.36 -26.91 11.05
C SER A 66 9.04 -25.83 12.08
N ARG A 67 7.93 -25.99 12.80
CA ARG A 67 7.80 -25.39 14.14
C ARG A 67 8.43 -26.33 15.16
N GLY A 68 9.64 -25.96 15.55
CA GLY A 68 10.35 -26.57 16.66
C GLY A 68 9.60 -26.45 17.97
N ASP A 69 9.80 -27.45 18.81
CA ASP A 69 10.48 -27.28 20.10
C ASP A 69 10.18 -25.95 20.81
N HIS A 70 9.10 -25.95 21.59
CA HIS A 70 8.87 -24.98 22.66
C HIS A 70 8.32 -25.73 23.87
N SER A 71 9.24 -26.22 24.68
CA SER A 71 9.27 -26.00 26.13
C SER A 71 8.09 -25.20 26.69
N GLY A 72 7.17 -25.89 27.39
CA GLY A 72 5.99 -25.24 27.95
C GLY A 72 5.18 -26.11 28.90
N ARG A 73 5.75 -26.40 30.07
CA ARG A 73 5.09 -26.30 31.39
C ARG A 73 3.55 -26.40 31.39
N GLY A 74 3.00 -27.53 31.83
CA GLY A 74 1.71 -27.53 32.53
C GLY A 74 0.75 -28.66 32.19
N GLY A 75 0.40 -29.46 33.21
CA GLY A 75 -0.96 -29.98 33.34
C GLY A 75 -1.09 -31.48 33.49
N ASP A 76 -0.98 -31.96 34.73
CA ASP A 76 -1.77 -33.07 35.24
C ASP A 76 -3.19 -33.06 34.67
N ARG A 77 -3.55 -34.11 33.92
CA ARG A 77 -4.90 -34.66 33.79
C ARG A 77 -4.79 -36.03 33.12
N GLY A 78 -4.63 -37.05 33.96
CA GLY A 78 -4.71 -38.43 33.50
C GLY A 78 -6.06 -38.75 32.85
N ARG A 79 -6.03 -39.62 31.83
CA ARG A 79 -7.07 -40.62 31.54
C ARG A 79 -6.69 -41.47 30.33
N GLY A 80 -6.67 -42.79 30.53
CA GLY A 80 -6.77 -43.81 29.46
C GLY A 80 -5.43 -44.24 28.89
N ARG A 81 -4.74 -45.24 29.46
CA ARG A 81 -4.99 -46.69 29.27
C ARG A 81 -4.97 -47.10 27.78
N GLY A 82 -3.83 -47.60 27.31
CA GLY A 82 -3.79 -48.23 25.98
C GLY A 82 -2.45 -48.69 25.42
N GLY A 83 -1.44 -48.97 26.26
CA GLY A 83 -0.20 -49.60 25.80
C GLY A 83 -0.29 -51.13 25.83
N ARG A 84 -0.77 -51.75 24.76
CA ARG A 84 -0.51 -53.15 24.32
C ARG A 84 -0.80 -53.17 22.83
N GLY A 85 0.17 -53.10 21.94
CA GLY A 85 1.19 -54.12 21.79
C GLY A 85 0.73 -55.11 20.72
N ARG A 86 1.43 -55.07 19.57
CA ARG A 86 1.65 -56.17 18.61
C ARG A 86 0.41 -56.83 17.98
N GLY A 87 0.34 -56.70 16.65
CA GLY A 87 0.00 -57.87 15.83
C GLY A 87 -0.84 -57.59 14.60
N ARG A 88 -0.17 -57.66 13.45
CA ARG A 88 -0.61 -58.37 12.23
C ARG A 88 -2.07 -58.23 11.79
N GLY A 89 -2.25 -57.62 10.61
CA GLY A 89 -3.04 -58.26 9.56
C GLY A 89 -4.06 -57.38 8.84
N ARG A 90 -3.76 -57.14 7.55
CA ARG A 90 -4.65 -57.05 6.38
C ARG A 90 -5.94 -56.22 6.45
N GLY A 91 -6.07 -55.33 5.46
CA GLY A 91 -7.34 -55.16 4.73
C GLY A 91 -7.64 -53.73 4.30
N GLN A 92 -7.22 -53.42 3.06
CA GLN A 92 -7.58 -52.27 2.20
C GLN A 92 -7.24 -50.86 2.67
#